data_AF-A0A9D9YMW0-F1
#
_entry.id   AF-A0A9D9YMW0-F1
#
_cell.length_a   1.000
_cell.length_b   1.000
_cell.length_c   1.000
_cell.angle_alpha   90.00
_cell.angle_beta   90.00
_cell.angle_gamma   90.00
#
_symmetry.space_group_name_H-M   'P 1'
#
loop_
_entity.id
_entity.type
_entity.pdbx_description
1 polymer ?
#
loop_
_entity_poly.entity_id
_entity_poly.type
_entity_poly.pdbx_seq_one_letter_code
_entity_poly.pdbx_strand_id
1 'polypeptide(L)'
;MESETAFLPKAEKADFEGSRETKDIESKLVEIVPIDELIKIFGEDTYLIGGAVRDTILDKTVSDLDLMTRTPLSEVLESLKDHGFTENDGTKFSEGGFSVKKGVDVINMLLHGREIQVASIGDTAVEDLVATADINLNCCAFSLASRSIVNQDYFRTIQDRELSFCDEKSAASDPMKIVSALKQISRLPELHVSEETMQIIRKAMPMVGEYFRVNPDRRHKLKPLFGNINSSEVEDLFRDHGLEDVLDGISFKKEKLAVSGSYFVVAVEDIEPEIKDKIRVLITKHYGRRLDPTKVFNTKINSVAYELDQNSQVIACCLLDGERIYAVASSSADSIVKLVANLCEENYNVWATISTTSQRVIDLSVRAGLKLVNDPEIVKKVLVGNYPEYSGRLVLEKKADYMTFSKSDSEDPPQVLLIS
;
A
#
# COMPACT_ATOMS: atom_id res chain seq x y z
N MET A 1 39.75 -31.30 -37.12
CA MET A 1 39.78 -29.83 -37.27
C MET A 1 38.35 -29.34 -37.27
N GLU A 2 37.75 -29.21 -36.09
CA GLU A 2 36.58 -28.37 -35.86
C GLU A 2 36.75 -27.85 -34.43
N SER A 3 36.93 -26.54 -34.29
CA SER A 3 37.12 -25.86 -33.00
C SER A 3 35.77 -25.36 -32.51
N GLU A 4 35.26 -25.98 -31.44
CA GLU A 4 34.14 -25.45 -30.66
C GLU A 4 34.58 -24.18 -29.92
N THR A 5 34.18 -23.02 -30.44
CA THR A 5 34.19 -21.77 -29.70
C THR A 5 33.02 -21.77 -28.72
N ALA A 6 33.31 -22.06 -27.46
CA ALA A 6 32.40 -21.86 -26.34
C ALA A 6 32.10 -20.35 -26.19
N PHE A 7 30.87 -19.97 -26.51
CA PHE A 7 30.32 -18.65 -26.26
C PHE A 7 30.09 -18.51 -24.74
N LEU A 8 30.89 -17.68 -24.07
CA LEU A 8 30.66 -17.31 -22.68
C LEU A 8 29.38 -16.44 -22.58
N PRO A 9 28.47 -16.69 -21.60
CA PRO A 9 27.21 -15.97 -21.50
C PRO A 9 27.36 -14.59 -20.85
N LYS A 10 26.39 -13.73 -21.20
CA LYS A 10 26.20 -12.31 -20.89
C LYS A 10 26.04 -11.97 -19.38
N ALA A 11 27.08 -12.13 -18.56
CA ALA A 11 27.00 -11.74 -17.14
C ALA A 11 27.17 -10.22 -16.90
N GLU A 12 27.94 -9.50 -17.72
CA GLU A 12 28.29 -8.09 -17.45
C GLU A 12 27.14 -7.07 -17.63
N LYS A 13 26.04 -7.43 -18.30
CA LYS A 13 24.92 -6.49 -18.50
C LYS A 13 23.99 -6.35 -17.29
N ALA A 14 23.85 -7.41 -16.49
CA ALA A 14 22.93 -7.41 -15.34
C ALA A 14 23.43 -6.49 -14.21
N ASP A 15 24.75 -6.42 -13.99
CA ASP A 15 25.32 -5.57 -12.94
C ASP A 15 25.22 -4.08 -13.27
N PHE A 16 25.24 -3.71 -14.56
CA PHE A 16 25.14 -2.31 -14.98
C PHE A 16 23.70 -1.77 -14.86
N GLU A 17 22.69 -2.54 -15.28
CA GLU A 17 21.28 -2.12 -15.19
C GLU A 17 20.80 -2.02 -13.73
N GLY A 18 21.16 -2.99 -12.87
CA GLY A 18 20.83 -2.92 -11.44
C GLY A 18 21.39 -1.67 -10.76
N SER A 19 22.59 -1.20 -11.15
CA SER A 19 23.18 0.02 -10.58
C SER A 19 22.41 1.30 -10.91
N ARG A 20 21.63 1.33 -12.00
CA ARG A 20 20.84 2.50 -12.39
C ARG A 20 19.50 2.53 -11.65
N GLU A 21 18.82 1.40 -11.60
CA GLU A 21 17.52 1.29 -10.90
C GLU A 21 17.66 1.58 -9.40
N THR A 22 18.70 1.02 -8.75
CA THR A 22 19.03 1.35 -7.35
C THR A 22 19.19 2.85 -7.16
N LYS A 23 19.96 3.54 -8.02
CA LYS A 23 20.20 4.99 -7.91
C LYS A 23 18.95 5.83 -8.10
N ASP A 24 18.04 5.41 -8.98
CA ASP A 24 16.77 6.09 -9.18
C ASP A 24 15.90 5.98 -7.91
N ILE A 25 15.89 4.81 -7.26
CA ILE A 25 15.21 4.62 -5.95
C ILE A 25 15.89 5.41 -4.83
N GLU A 26 17.22 5.39 -4.74
CA GLU A 26 17.96 6.19 -3.76
C GLU A 26 17.66 7.69 -3.93
N SER A 27 17.56 8.17 -5.17
CA SER A 27 17.19 9.55 -5.47
C SER A 27 15.77 9.86 -4.99
N LYS A 28 14.79 8.97 -5.23
CA LYS A 28 13.42 9.11 -4.69
C LYS A 28 13.42 9.16 -3.15
N LEU A 29 14.21 8.31 -2.48
CA LEU A 29 14.34 8.33 -1.02
C LEU A 29 14.90 9.66 -0.52
N VAL A 30 15.92 10.21 -1.19
CA VAL A 30 16.48 11.54 -0.87
C VAL A 30 15.44 12.65 -1.01
N GLU A 31 14.54 12.56 -1.99
CA GLU A 31 13.49 13.55 -2.21
C GLU A 31 12.38 13.50 -1.15
N ILE A 32 12.00 12.31 -0.67
CA ILE A 32 10.85 12.15 0.24
C ILE A 32 11.23 12.19 1.74
N VAL A 33 12.50 11.93 2.08
CA VAL A 33 12.99 11.87 3.46
C VAL A 33 13.67 13.19 3.83
N PRO A 34 13.37 13.81 4.99
CA PRO A 34 14.06 15.02 5.44
C PRO A 34 15.47 14.72 6.00
N ILE A 35 16.35 14.13 5.16
CA ILE A 35 17.64 13.53 5.55
C ILE A 35 18.50 14.47 6.40
N ASP A 36 18.71 15.70 5.95
CA ASP A 36 19.64 16.62 6.63
C ASP A 36 19.15 17.04 8.02
N GLU A 37 17.83 17.07 8.24
CA GLU A 37 17.23 17.33 9.55
C GLU A 37 17.33 16.10 10.45
N LEU A 38 17.04 14.92 9.91
CA LEU A 38 17.18 13.66 10.63
C LEU A 38 18.62 13.40 11.06
N ILE A 39 19.63 13.68 10.22
CA ILE A 39 21.04 13.54 10.58
C ILE A 39 21.44 14.50 11.70
N LYS A 40 20.91 15.74 11.71
CA LYS A 40 21.19 16.69 12.81
C LYS A 40 20.63 16.20 14.15
N ILE A 41 19.46 15.57 14.11
CA ILE A 41 18.78 15.09 15.32
C ILE A 41 19.39 13.75 15.79
N PHE A 42 19.55 12.80 14.87
CA PHE A 42 19.87 11.40 15.16
C PHE A 42 21.31 11.00 14.85
N GLY A 43 22.13 11.89 14.29
CA GLY A 43 23.50 11.60 13.89
C GLY A 43 23.63 10.92 12.52
N GLU A 44 24.86 10.89 12.00
CA GLU A 44 25.17 10.33 10.67
C GLU A 44 24.97 8.81 10.60
N ASP A 45 25.11 8.10 11.72
CA ASP A 45 24.92 6.65 11.79
C ASP A 45 23.44 6.29 12.04
N THR A 46 22.60 6.79 11.13
CA THR A 46 21.15 6.61 11.12
C THR A 46 20.70 6.00 9.79
N TYR A 47 19.78 5.05 9.87
CA TYR A 47 19.27 4.28 8.74
C TYR A 47 17.74 4.34 8.72
N LEU A 48 17.19 4.51 7.52
CA LEU A 48 15.78 4.23 7.24
C LEU A 48 15.64 2.74 6.95
N ILE A 49 14.69 2.07 7.61
CA ILE A 49 14.47 0.63 7.48
C ILE A 49 13.02 0.30 7.13
N GLY A 50 12.77 -0.96 6.74
CA GLY A 50 11.44 -1.54 6.74
C GLY A 50 10.52 -0.96 5.67
N GLY A 51 9.33 -0.51 6.09
CA GLY A 51 8.21 -0.23 5.21
C GLY A 51 8.47 0.88 4.19
N ALA A 52 9.09 1.98 4.60
CA ALA A 52 9.34 3.12 3.73
C ALA A 52 10.28 2.77 2.56
N VAL A 53 11.33 1.99 2.82
CA VAL A 53 12.28 1.55 1.79
C VAL A 53 11.57 0.60 0.83
N ARG A 54 10.86 -0.40 1.36
CA ARG A 54 10.03 -1.33 0.56
C ARG A 54 9.06 -0.60 -0.35
N ASP A 55 8.28 0.32 0.21
CA ASP A 55 7.22 1.01 -0.50
C ASP A 55 7.79 1.91 -1.59
N THR A 56 8.95 2.54 -1.37
CA THR A 56 9.64 3.30 -2.41
C THR A 56 10.14 2.41 -3.56
N ILE A 57 10.71 1.24 -3.26
CA ILE A 57 11.15 0.27 -4.27
C ILE A 57 9.95 -0.22 -5.10
N LEU A 58 8.81 -0.45 -4.45
CA LEU A 58 7.57 -0.91 -5.09
C LEU A 58 6.77 0.22 -5.76
N ASP A 59 7.29 1.45 -5.75
CA ASP A 59 6.64 2.65 -6.28
C ASP A 59 5.24 2.88 -5.67
N LYS A 60 5.17 2.73 -4.34
CA LYS A 60 4.03 2.94 -3.46
C LYS A 60 4.27 4.16 -2.56
N THR A 61 3.19 4.76 -2.06
CA THR A 61 3.31 5.90 -1.14
C THR A 61 3.86 5.47 0.22
N VAL A 62 4.83 6.22 0.73
CA VAL A 62 5.40 6.06 2.06
C VAL A 62 4.57 6.84 3.09
N SER A 63 3.95 6.13 4.04
CA SER A 63 3.13 6.72 5.10
C SER A 63 3.94 7.17 6.32
N ASP A 64 4.89 6.33 6.75
CA ASP A 64 5.61 6.40 8.02
C ASP A 64 7.09 6.08 7.80
N LEU A 65 7.94 6.65 8.64
CA LEU A 65 9.40 6.44 8.58
C LEU A 65 9.87 5.70 9.82
N ASP A 66 10.38 4.48 9.63
CA ASP A 66 11.04 3.71 10.68
C ASP A 66 12.55 3.91 10.59
N LEU A 67 13.14 4.52 11.61
CA LEU A 67 14.55 4.83 11.71
C LEU A 67 15.24 4.01 12.79
N MET A 68 16.51 3.75 12.54
CA MET A 68 17.40 2.99 13.39
C MET A 68 18.70 3.80 13.51
N THR A 69 19.11 4.14 14.74
CA THR A 69 20.31 4.97 14.98
C THR A 69 21.27 4.33 15.97
N ARG A 70 22.58 4.54 15.77
CA ARG A 70 23.59 4.23 16.80
C ARG A 70 23.72 5.29 17.88
N THR A 71 23.18 6.49 17.64
CA THR A 71 23.26 7.56 18.63
C THR A 71 22.52 7.11 19.91
N PRO A 72 23.17 7.18 21.09
CA PRO A 72 22.55 6.82 22.34
C PRO A 72 21.24 7.58 22.55
N LEU A 73 20.21 6.90 23.04
CA LEU A 73 18.89 7.49 23.21
C LEU A 73 18.92 8.79 24.04
N SER A 74 19.76 8.84 25.07
CA SER A 74 19.95 10.05 25.89
C SER A 74 20.41 11.26 25.08
N GLU A 75 21.31 11.06 24.12
CA GLU A 75 21.83 12.12 23.25
C GLU A 75 20.80 12.53 22.20
N VAL A 76 20.03 11.56 21.67
CA VAL A 76 18.90 11.86 20.77
C VAL A 76 17.85 12.73 21.47
N LEU A 77 17.51 12.43 22.72
CA LEU A 77 16.53 13.18 23.50
C LEU A 77 16.99 14.61 23.81
N GLU A 78 18.29 14.80 24.06
CA GLU A 78 18.90 16.12 24.22
C GLU A 78 18.86 16.89 22.89
N SER A 79 19.30 16.26 21.80
CA SER A 79 19.29 16.84 20.46
C SER A 79 17.88 17.27 20.00
N LEU A 80 16.85 16.45 20.25
CA LEU A 80 15.46 16.80 19.99
C LEU A 80 15.05 18.10 20.72
N LYS A 81 15.38 18.21 22.01
CA LYS A 81 15.07 19.40 22.82
C LYS A 81 15.82 20.64 22.32
N ASP A 82 17.07 20.48 21.94
CA ASP A 82 17.90 21.56 21.38
C ASP A 82 17.36 22.07 20.04
N HIS A 83 16.73 21.20 19.26
CA HIS A 83 16.02 21.54 18.02
C HIS A 83 14.57 22.00 18.24
N GLY A 84 14.17 22.25 19.50
CA GLY A 84 12.87 22.81 19.84
C GLY A 84 11.73 21.81 19.90
N PHE A 85 12.01 20.51 19.85
CA PHE A 85 10.96 19.49 20.03
C PHE A 85 10.52 19.40 21.48
N THR A 86 9.22 19.18 21.69
CA THR A 86 8.62 19.06 23.02
C THR A 86 8.15 17.65 23.32
N GLU A 87 8.52 17.14 24.49
CA GLU A 87 8.05 15.83 24.96
C GLU A 87 6.55 15.89 25.32
N ASN A 88 5.78 14.92 24.83
CA ASN A 88 4.37 14.75 25.13
C ASN A 88 4.11 13.38 25.80
N ASP A 89 2.91 13.21 26.35
CA ASP A 89 2.50 11.99 27.07
C ASP A 89 2.19 10.78 26.16
N GLY A 90 2.42 10.92 24.84
CA GLY A 90 2.14 9.89 23.84
C GLY A 90 0.68 9.81 23.41
N THR A 91 -0.22 10.68 23.93
CA THR A 91 -1.64 10.63 23.56
C THR A 91 -1.99 11.46 22.34
N LYS A 92 -1.16 12.46 21.99
CA LYS A 92 -1.35 13.34 20.83
C LYS A 92 -0.03 13.65 20.16
N PHE A 93 0.12 13.17 18.93
CA PHE A 93 1.18 13.63 18.04
C PHE A 93 0.83 15.03 17.54
N SER A 94 1.77 15.95 17.71
CA SER A 94 1.70 17.31 17.17
C SER A 94 3.03 17.60 16.49
N GLU A 95 3.02 18.47 15.49
CA GLU A 95 4.22 18.88 14.78
C GLU A 95 5.24 19.44 15.78
N GLY A 96 6.49 18.95 15.74
CA GLY A 96 7.51 19.31 16.73
C GLY A 96 7.35 18.61 18.09
N GLY A 97 6.43 17.65 18.22
CA GLY A 97 6.23 16.84 19.42
C GLY A 97 6.89 15.47 19.31
N PHE A 98 7.40 14.94 20.44
CA PHE A 98 7.87 13.56 20.53
C PHE A 98 7.38 12.85 21.80
N SER A 99 7.35 11.53 21.79
CA SER A 99 7.09 10.68 22.95
C SER A 99 8.07 9.53 23.02
N VAL A 100 8.37 9.05 24.23
CA VAL A 100 9.23 7.88 24.46
C VAL A 100 8.39 6.72 24.95
N LYS A 101 8.40 5.62 24.21
CA LYS A 101 7.72 4.38 24.60
C LYS A 101 8.58 3.61 25.59
N LYS A 102 8.29 3.80 26.89
CA LYS A 102 9.02 3.16 27.99
C LYS A 102 9.06 1.63 27.84
N GLY A 103 10.25 1.06 28.02
CA GLY A 103 10.50 -0.39 28.02
C GLY A 103 10.90 -0.99 26.67
N VAL A 104 10.82 -0.21 25.57
CA VAL A 104 11.31 -0.62 24.25
C VAL A 104 12.25 0.40 23.62
N ASP A 105 12.52 1.51 24.33
CA ASP A 105 13.48 2.55 23.90
C ASP A 105 13.23 3.08 22.48
N VAL A 106 11.94 3.26 22.14
CA VAL A 106 11.48 3.82 20.86
C VAL A 106 10.96 5.24 21.07
N ILE A 107 11.43 6.17 20.25
CA ILE A 107 10.90 7.54 20.13
C ILE A 107 9.88 7.56 19.00
N ASN A 108 8.73 8.18 19.24
CA ASN A 108 7.77 8.50 18.19
C ASN A 108 7.67 10.03 18.08
N MET A 109 7.74 10.58 16.87
CA MET A 109 7.64 12.02 16.63
C MET A 109 6.85 12.32 15.35
N LEU A 110 6.39 13.57 15.22
CA LEU A 110 5.82 14.08 13.98
C LEU A 110 6.75 15.14 13.39
N LEU A 111 7.16 14.94 12.14
CA LEU A 111 8.02 15.86 11.40
C LEU A 111 7.50 16.05 9.97
N HIS A 112 7.24 17.29 9.57
CA HIS A 112 6.64 17.66 8.29
C HIS A 112 5.34 16.90 8.01
N GLY A 113 4.53 16.70 9.05
CA GLY A 113 3.28 15.92 8.98
C GLY A 113 3.47 14.41 8.80
N ARG A 114 4.69 13.88 8.90
CA ARG A 114 4.98 12.44 8.84
C ARG A 114 5.31 11.88 10.20
N GLU A 115 4.74 10.71 10.50
CA GLU A 115 5.10 9.96 11.70
C GLU A 115 6.48 9.31 11.50
N ILE A 116 7.34 9.51 12.49
CA ILE A 116 8.69 8.93 12.52
C ILE A 116 8.84 8.14 13.81
N GLN A 117 9.23 6.87 13.68
CA GLN A 117 9.62 6.02 14.80
C GLN A 117 11.12 5.81 14.77
N VAL A 118 11.80 6.00 15.90
CA VAL A 118 13.25 5.86 16.00
C VAL A 118 13.60 4.93 17.14
N ALA A 119 14.40 3.91 16.86
CA ALA A 119 14.96 3.02 17.87
C ALA A 119 16.49 2.99 17.80
N SER A 120 17.13 2.60 18.91
CA SER A 120 18.59 2.42 18.93
C SER A 120 18.96 1.02 18.45
N ILE A 121 19.99 0.91 17.61
CA ILE A 121 20.56 -0.38 17.18
C ILE A 121 21.70 -0.86 18.07
N GLY A 122 22.21 0.01 18.96
CA GLY A 122 23.40 -0.25 19.76
C GLY A 122 24.61 -0.61 18.89
N ASP A 123 25.27 -1.72 19.23
CA ASP A 123 26.48 -2.20 18.55
C ASP A 123 26.18 -3.20 17.41
N THR A 124 24.92 -3.56 17.17
CA THR A 124 24.54 -4.54 16.12
C THR A 124 24.80 -3.98 14.73
N ALA A 125 25.39 -4.78 13.83
CA ALA A 125 25.54 -4.38 12.43
C ALA A 125 24.15 -4.17 11.80
N VAL A 126 24.00 -3.19 10.91
CA VAL A 126 22.68 -2.90 10.32
C VAL A 126 22.20 -4.07 9.46
N GLU A 127 23.13 -4.78 8.82
CA GLU A 127 22.89 -5.98 8.03
C GLU A 127 22.33 -7.11 8.88
N ASP A 128 22.87 -7.30 10.09
CA ASP A 128 22.37 -8.29 11.04
C ASP A 128 20.98 -7.90 11.55
N LEU A 129 20.75 -6.61 11.82
CA LEU A 129 19.47 -6.11 12.28
C LEU A 129 18.37 -6.38 11.25
N VAL A 130 18.57 -5.99 9.98
CA VAL A 130 17.55 -6.18 8.95
C VAL A 130 17.29 -7.65 8.67
N ALA A 131 18.29 -8.53 8.81
CA ALA A 131 18.13 -9.97 8.68
C ALA A 131 17.24 -10.59 9.76
N THR A 132 17.01 -9.91 10.90
CA THR A 132 16.11 -10.39 11.96
C THR A 132 14.63 -10.02 11.74
N ALA A 133 14.31 -9.26 10.68
CA ALA A 133 12.94 -8.87 10.40
C ALA A 133 12.04 -10.09 10.10
N ASP A 134 10.72 -9.89 10.15
CA ASP A 134 9.76 -10.98 9.99
C ASP A 134 9.81 -11.60 8.58
N ILE A 135 9.88 -10.74 7.57
CA ILE A 135 9.79 -11.08 6.14
C ILE A 135 10.85 -10.33 5.35
N ASN A 136 11.32 -10.97 4.27
CA ASN A 136 12.34 -10.44 3.35
C ASN A 136 12.00 -9.06 2.79
N LEU A 137 10.72 -8.74 2.59
CA LEU A 137 10.28 -7.44 2.10
C LEU A 137 10.62 -6.27 3.04
N ASN A 138 10.94 -6.54 4.30
CA ASN A 138 11.35 -5.53 5.28
C ASN A 138 12.85 -5.61 5.61
N CYS A 139 13.60 -6.52 4.98
CA CYS A 139 15.01 -6.80 5.26
C CYS A 139 15.96 -5.81 4.50
N CYS A 140 15.51 -4.60 4.14
CA CYS A 140 16.30 -3.57 3.42
C CYS A 140 16.46 -2.28 4.24
N ALA A 141 17.65 -1.67 4.16
CA ALA A 141 18.00 -0.42 4.83
C ALA A 141 18.60 0.61 3.87
N PHE A 142 18.39 1.88 4.17
CA PHE A 142 18.95 3.04 3.48
C PHE A 142 19.71 3.91 4.47
N SER A 143 21.01 4.10 4.24
CA SER A 143 21.85 4.96 5.09
C SER A 143 21.58 6.43 4.78
N LEU A 144 21.23 7.21 5.80
CA LEU A 144 20.96 8.63 5.63
C LEU A 144 22.24 9.40 5.24
N ALA A 145 23.39 9.05 5.83
CA ALA A 145 24.66 9.74 5.59
C ALA A 145 25.22 9.46 4.19
N SER A 146 25.34 8.19 3.79
CA SER A 146 25.85 7.85 2.45
C SER A 146 24.80 8.02 1.35
N ARG A 147 23.53 8.19 1.72
CA ARG A 147 22.37 8.29 0.83
C ARG A 147 22.28 7.09 -0.11
N SER A 148 22.55 5.90 0.41
CA SER A 148 22.60 4.67 -0.36
C SER A 148 21.94 3.50 0.35
N ILE A 149 21.42 2.56 -0.44
CA ILE A 149 20.88 1.30 0.07
C ILE A 149 22.03 0.41 0.53
N VAL A 150 21.92 -0.11 1.76
CA VAL A 150 22.97 -0.90 2.40
C VAL A 150 22.99 -2.33 1.86
N ASN A 151 21.82 -2.98 1.76
CA ASN A 151 21.70 -4.38 1.37
C ASN A 151 21.10 -4.54 -0.03
N GLN A 152 21.95 -4.53 -1.06
CA GLN A 152 21.53 -4.61 -2.46
C GLN A 152 20.86 -5.94 -2.85
N ASP A 153 21.14 -7.04 -2.14
CA ASP A 153 20.51 -8.32 -2.43
C ASP A 153 19.00 -8.29 -2.09
N TYR A 154 18.64 -7.74 -0.93
CA TYR A 154 17.23 -7.58 -0.54
C TYR A 154 16.49 -6.56 -1.40
N PHE A 155 17.17 -5.56 -1.93
CA PHE A 155 16.58 -4.64 -2.92
C PHE A 155 16.01 -5.41 -4.12
N ARG A 156 16.80 -6.33 -4.68
CA ARG A 156 16.37 -7.17 -5.81
C ARG A 156 15.18 -8.05 -5.43
N THR A 157 15.21 -8.69 -4.26
CA THR A 157 14.10 -9.51 -3.79
C THR A 157 12.79 -8.71 -3.62
N ILE A 158 12.86 -7.48 -3.12
CA ILE A 158 11.70 -6.59 -3.02
C ILE A 158 11.20 -6.23 -4.41
N GLN A 159 12.10 -5.87 -5.32
CA GLN A 159 11.78 -5.53 -6.71
C GLN A 159 11.10 -6.69 -7.46
N ASP A 160 11.56 -7.92 -7.22
CA ASP A 160 11.01 -9.16 -7.76
C ASP A 160 9.69 -9.58 -7.08
N ARG A 161 9.28 -8.86 -6.03
CA ARG A 161 8.02 -9.04 -5.28
C ARG A 161 7.90 -10.45 -4.72
N GLU A 162 9.00 -11.04 -4.29
CA GLU A 162 9.02 -12.35 -3.65
C GLU A 162 8.78 -12.19 -2.14
N LEU A 163 7.86 -12.96 -1.59
CA LEU A 163 7.62 -13.03 -0.15
C LEU A 163 8.20 -14.33 0.43
N SER A 164 9.08 -14.19 1.40
CA SER A 164 9.58 -15.27 2.25
C SER A 164 9.84 -14.78 3.67
N PHE A 165 9.90 -15.71 4.62
CA PHE A 165 10.29 -15.41 6.01
C PHE A 165 11.81 -15.33 6.12
N CYS A 166 12.36 -14.30 6.79
CA CYS A 166 13.81 -14.21 7.03
C CYS A 166 14.26 -15.31 8.04
N ASP A 167 13.38 -15.79 8.95
CA ASP A 167 13.55 -17.02 9.75
C ASP A 167 12.25 -17.84 9.81
N GLU A 168 12.20 -18.93 9.05
CA GLU A 168 11.05 -19.82 8.94
C GLU A 168 10.66 -20.51 10.26
N LYS A 169 11.64 -20.89 11.09
CA LYS A 169 11.37 -21.56 12.37
C LYS A 169 10.75 -20.58 13.34
N SER A 170 11.28 -19.36 13.38
CA SER A 170 10.69 -18.28 14.17
C SER A 170 9.27 -17.96 13.69
N ALA A 171 9.06 -17.82 12.38
CA ALA A 171 7.75 -17.54 11.79
C ALA A 171 6.69 -18.62 12.14
N ALA A 172 7.08 -19.90 12.12
CA ALA A 172 6.19 -21.00 12.50
C ALA A 172 5.75 -20.97 13.98
N SER A 173 6.43 -20.18 14.82
CA SER A 173 6.17 -20.07 16.27
C SER A 173 5.70 -18.69 16.73
N ASP A 174 5.62 -17.70 15.83
CA ASP A 174 5.19 -16.35 16.15
C ASP A 174 3.98 -15.94 15.29
N PRO A 175 2.77 -15.81 15.88
CA PRO A 175 1.58 -15.46 15.13
C PRO A 175 1.65 -14.06 14.50
N MET A 176 2.42 -13.13 15.07
CA MET A 176 2.54 -11.78 14.53
C MET A 176 3.38 -11.75 13.24
N LYS A 177 4.36 -12.65 13.09
CA LYS A 177 5.10 -12.80 11.82
C LYS A 177 4.19 -13.28 10.69
N ILE A 178 3.27 -14.20 10.99
CA ILE A 178 2.24 -14.64 10.03
C ILE A 178 1.32 -13.48 9.67
N VAL A 179 0.86 -12.69 10.64
CA VAL A 179 0.06 -11.48 10.38
C VAL A 179 0.82 -10.48 9.51
N SER A 180 2.12 -10.28 9.74
CA SER A 180 2.98 -9.43 8.89
C SER A 180 3.00 -9.92 7.44
N ALA A 181 3.14 -11.24 7.20
CA ALA A 181 3.08 -11.83 5.86
C ALA A 181 1.70 -11.67 5.21
N LEU A 182 0.62 -12.00 5.93
CA LEU A 182 -0.76 -11.85 5.46
C LEU A 182 -1.08 -10.39 5.09
N LYS A 183 -0.52 -9.43 5.83
CA LYS A 183 -0.67 -8.00 5.52
C LYS A 183 -0.13 -7.68 4.13
N GLN A 184 1.04 -8.21 3.77
CA GLN A 184 1.61 -8.00 2.43
C GLN A 184 0.80 -8.73 1.35
N ILE A 185 0.39 -9.96 1.60
CA ILE A 185 -0.47 -10.73 0.67
C ILE A 185 -1.76 -9.99 0.36
N SER A 186 -2.41 -9.42 1.38
CA SER A 186 -3.66 -8.66 1.19
C SER A 186 -3.46 -7.38 0.38
N ARG A 187 -2.26 -6.79 0.45
CA ARG A 187 -1.94 -5.49 -0.14
C ARG A 187 -1.35 -5.59 -1.54
N LEU A 188 -0.55 -6.60 -1.84
CA LEU A 188 0.23 -6.66 -3.07
C LEU A 188 -0.28 -7.84 -3.91
N PRO A 189 -1.23 -7.62 -4.84
CA PRO A 189 -1.77 -8.71 -5.64
C PRO A 189 -0.71 -9.39 -6.52
N GLU A 190 0.30 -8.63 -6.93
CA GLU A 190 1.49 -9.06 -7.69
C GLU A 190 2.58 -9.74 -6.87
N LEU A 191 2.34 -9.98 -5.58
CA LEU A 191 3.30 -10.65 -4.72
C LEU A 191 3.38 -12.14 -5.06
N HIS A 192 4.61 -12.61 -5.29
CA HIS A 192 4.93 -14.03 -5.47
C HIS A 192 5.20 -14.67 -4.12
N VAL A 193 4.32 -15.56 -3.69
CA VAL A 193 4.50 -16.33 -2.46
C VAL A 193 4.80 -17.77 -2.83
N SER A 194 5.98 -18.26 -2.43
CA SER A 194 6.36 -19.65 -2.70
C SER A 194 5.41 -20.62 -1.97
N GLU A 195 5.21 -21.81 -2.51
CA GLU A 195 4.37 -22.83 -1.87
C GLU A 195 4.93 -23.24 -0.50
N GLU A 196 6.25 -23.20 -0.31
CA GLU A 196 6.90 -23.39 0.99
C GLU A 196 6.47 -22.32 2.01
N THR A 197 6.54 -21.04 1.63
CA THR A 197 6.08 -19.92 2.47
C THR A 197 4.58 -20.06 2.78
N MET A 198 3.76 -20.41 1.79
CA MET A 198 2.33 -20.64 2.00
C MET A 198 2.05 -21.83 2.93
N GLN A 199 2.86 -22.89 2.87
CA GLN A 199 2.73 -24.02 3.80
C GLN A 199 3.05 -23.63 5.24
N ILE A 200 4.05 -22.77 5.46
CA ILE A 200 4.35 -22.22 6.79
C ILE A 200 3.15 -21.42 7.29
N ILE A 201 2.61 -20.52 6.47
CA ILE A 201 1.42 -19.72 6.80
C ILE A 201 0.25 -20.62 7.19
N ARG A 202 -0.14 -21.56 6.31
CA ARG A 202 -1.27 -22.49 6.56
C ARG A 202 -1.08 -23.27 7.86
N LYS A 203 0.10 -23.86 8.08
CA LYS A 203 0.40 -24.62 9.31
C LYS A 203 0.33 -23.76 10.57
N ALA A 204 0.66 -22.48 10.47
CA ALA A 204 0.67 -21.54 11.59
C ALA A 204 -0.68 -20.83 11.84
N MET A 205 -1.64 -20.90 10.91
CA MET A 205 -2.97 -20.27 11.07
C MET A 205 -3.69 -20.67 12.38
N PRO A 206 -3.70 -21.95 12.84
CA PRO A 206 -4.32 -22.30 14.12
C PRO A 206 -3.74 -21.52 15.31
N MET A 207 -2.42 -21.25 15.30
CA MET A 207 -1.75 -20.46 16.34
C MET A 207 -2.16 -18.99 16.27
N VAL A 208 -2.31 -18.42 15.07
CA VAL A 208 -2.86 -17.07 14.87
C VAL A 208 -4.26 -16.96 15.48
N GLY A 209 -5.12 -17.95 15.20
CA GLY A 209 -6.47 -18.01 15.76
C GLY A 209 -6.46 -18.04 17.29
N GLU A 210 -5.67 -18.94 17.89
CA GLU A 210 -5.55 -19.05 19.35
C GLU A 210 -5.04 -17.75 19.98
N TYR A 211 -4.01 -17.13 19.41
CA TYR A 211 -3.46 -15.87 19.91
C TYR A 211 -4.52 -14.79 20.03
N PHE A 212 -5.38 -14.60 19.00
CA PHE A 212 -6.42 -13.57 19.02
C PHE A 212 -7.70 -13.96 19.77
N ARG A 213 -7.88 -15.24 20.11
CA ARG A 213 -8.90 -15.68 21.08
C ARG A 213 -8.47 -15.37 22.51
N VAL A 214 -7.21 -15.64 22.84
CA VAL A 214 -6.62 -15.33 24.16
C VAL A 214 -6.44 -13.81 24.35
N ASN A 215 -6.12 -13.08 23.28
CA ASN A 215 -5.86 -11.64 23.31
C ASN A 215 -6.87 -10.87 22.42
N PRO A 216 -8.16 -10.83 22.79
CA PRO A 216 -9.20 -10.21 21.95
C PRO A 216 -8.98 -8.70 21.78
N ASP A 217 -8.36 -8.02 22.74
CA ASP A 217 -7.96 -6.61 22.67
C ASP A 217 -6.97 -6.35 21.52
N ARG A 218 -6.19 -7.36 21.12
CA ARG A 218 -5.22 -7.28 20.02
C ARG A 218 -5.83 -7.46 18.64
N ARG A 219 -7.09 -7.88 18.51
CA ARG A 219 -7.76 -8.10 17.20
C ARG A 219 -7.73 -6.89 16.28
N HIS A 220 -7.60 -5.68 16.82
CA HIS A 220 -7.40 -4.46 16.01
C HIS A 220 -6.19 -4.56 15.07
N LYS A 221 -5.19 -5.41 15.37
CA LYS A 221 -4.03 -5.69 14.51
C LYS A 221 -4.36 -6.49 13.25
N LEU A 222 -5.53 -7.14 13.20
CA LEU A 222 -6.03 -7.82 12.00
C LEU A 222 -6.73 -6.87 11.03
N LYS A 223 -7.24 -5.72 11.49
CA LYS A 223 -7.93 -4.74 10.63
C LYS A 223 -7.14 -4.37 9.36
N PRO A 224 -5.81 -4.15 9.41
CA PRO A 224 -5.03 -3.81 8.22
C PRO A 224 -4.91 -4.91 7.17
N LEU A 225 -5.35 -6.16 7.45
CA LEU A 225 -5.41 -7.26 6.48
C LEU A 225 -6.63 -7.13 5.55
N PHE A 226 -7.63 -6.36 5.96
CA PHE A 226 -8.93 -6.30 5.33
C PHE A 226 -9.21 -4.94 4.68
N GLY A 227 -10.09 -4.96 3.69
CA GLY A 227 -10.37 -3.79 2.85
C GLY A 227 -9.19 -3.40 1.94
N ASN A 228 -8.28 -4.34 1.67
CA ASN A 228 -7.25 -4.22 0.66
C ASN A 228 -7.68 -4.98 -0.62
N ILE A 229 -7.07 -4.63 -1.76
CA ILE A 229 -7.35 -5.24 -3.08
C ILE A 229 -7.35 -6.78 -3.12
N ASN A 230 -6.61 -7.46 -2.25
CA ASN A 230 -6.50 -8.92 -2.21
C ASN A 230 -6.91 -9.51 -0.84
N SER A 231 -7.77 -8.82 -0.09
CA SER A 231 -8.21 -9.29 1.24
C SER A 231 -9.00 -10.60 1.20
N SER A 232 -9.64 -10.95 0.09
CA SER A 232 -10.38 -12.21 -0.06
C SER A 232 -9.47 -13.45 0.09
N GLU A 233 -8.25 -13.40 -0.43
CA GLU A 233 -7.28 -14.51 -0.29
C GLU A 233 -6.92 -14.74 1.20
N VAL A 234 -6.77 -13.66 1.95
CA VAL A 234 -6.53 -13.74 3.40
C VAL A 234 -7.77 -14.24 4.12
N GLU A 235 -8.96 -13.74 3.78
CA GLU A 235 -10.23 -14.21 4.37
C GLU A 235 -10.42 -15.72 4.16
N ASP A 236 -10.16 -16.23 2.96
CA ASP A 236 -10.25 -17.66 2.65
C ASP A 236 -9.31 -18.48 3.55
N LEU A 237 -8.10 -17.99 3.86
CA LEU A 237 -7.21 -18.66 4.82
C LEU A 237 -7.80 -18.74 6.23
N PHE A 238 -8.49 -17.69 6.70
CA PHE A 238 -9.18 -17.75 8.00
C PHE A 238 -10.35 -18.74 7.96
N ARG A 239 -11.15 -18.72 6.88
CA ARG A 239 -12.31 -19.61 6.69
C ARG A 239 -11.89 -21.08 6.61
N ASP A 240 -10.86 -21.38 5.82
CA ASP A 240 -10.34 -22.75 5.63
C ASP A 240 -9.84 -23.38 6.94
N HIS A 241 -9.51 -22.55 7.94
CA HIS A 241 -9.06 -22.98 9.26
C HIS A 241 -10.13 -22.82 10.36
N GLY A 242 -11.37 -22.46 10.01
CA GLY A 242 -12.45 -22.29 10.98
C GLY A 242 -12.20 -21.18 11.99
N LEU A 243 -11.63 -20.06 11.53
CA LEU A 243 -11.23 -18.91 12.36
C LEU A 243 -12.11 -17.69 12.15
N GLU A 244 -13.33 -17.85 11.63
CA GLU A 244 -14.23 -16.73 11.35
C GLU A 244 -14.58 -15.94 12.64
N ASP A 245 -14.62 -16.61 13.79
CA ASP A 245 -14.90 -16.02 15.11
C ASP A 245 -13.86 -14.98 15.55
N VAL A 246 -12.62 -15.07 15.05
CA VAL A 246 -11.56 -14.10 15.37
C VAL A 246 -11.71 -12.82 14.54
N LEU A 247 -12.48 -12.88 13.45
CA LEU A 247 -12.78 -11.75 12.57
C LEU A 247 -14.05 -10.99 12.97
N ASP A 248 -14.75 -11.44 14.01
CA ASP A 248 -15.94 -10.76 14.55
C ASP A 248 -15.66 -9.28 14.83
N GLY A 249 -16.47 -8.40 14.24
CA GLY A 249 -16.36 -6.95 14.38
C GLY A 249 -15.28 -6.29 13.52
N ILE A 250 -14.61 -7.04 12.63
CA ILE A 250 -13.71 -6.49 11.64
C ILE A 250 -14.49 -6.21 10.35
N SER A 251 -14.41 -4.97 9.85
CA SER A 251 -14.97 -4.65 8.54
C SER A 251 -14.04 -5.19 7.45
N PHE A 252 -14.61 -5.96 6.52
CA PHE A 252 -13.90 -6.50 5.34
C PHE A 252 -13.67 -5.45 4.25
N LYS A 253 -14.30 -4.29 4.39
CA LYS A 253 -14.31 -3.22 3.40
C LYS A 253 -13.94 -1.90 4.06
N LYS A 254 -13.01 -1.15 3.46
CA LYS A 254 -12.68 0.19 3.94
C LYS A 254 -13.89 1.09 3.82
N GLU A 255 -14.38 1.59 4.96
CA GLU A 255 -15.53 2.48 5.01
C GLU A 255 -15.26 3.79 4.25
N LYS A 256 -14.07 4.37 4.48
CA LYS A 256 -13.62 5.63 3.90
C LYS A 256 -12.16 5.48 3.46
N LEU A 257 -11.83 6.08 2.33
CA LEU A 257 -10.44 6.31 1.91
C LEU A 257 -9.92 7.61 2.55
N ALA A 258 -8.62 7.67 2.76
CA ALA A 258 -7.96 8.89 3.20
C ALA A 258 -7.86 9.89 2.03
N VAL A 259 -7.95 11.18 2.35
CA VAL A 259 -7.73 12.30 1.44
C VAL A 259 -7.09 13.44 2.22
N SER A 260 -6.44 14.37 1.53
CA SER A 260 -5.81 15.55 2.13
C SER A 260 -6.24 16.85 1.43
N GLY A 261 -5.90 17.99 2.01
CA GLY A 261 -6.18 19.31 1.42
C GLY A 261 -7.67 19.68 1.40
N SER A 262 -8.21 19.97 0.20
CA SER A 262 -9.58 20.48 -0.01
C SER A 262 -10.62 19.39 -0.31
N TYR A 263 -10.24 18.11 -0.21
CA TYR A 263 -11.12 17.00 -0.51
C TYR A 263 -11.83 16.49 0.74
N PHE A 264 -13.00 15.91 0.51
CA PHE A 264 -13.83 15.29 1.55
C PHE A 264 -14.09 13.84 1.19
N VAL A 265 -14.07 12.95 2.18
CA VAL A 265 -14.58 11.57 2.04
C VAL A 265 -15.62 11.29 3.10
N VAL A 266 -16.83 10.92 2.66
CA VAL A 266 -17.99 10.72 3.54
C VAL A 266 -18.68 9.40 3.16
N ALA A 267 -19.16 8.65 4.17
CA ALA A 267 -19.92 7.43 3.94
C ALA A 267 -21.27 7.80 3.32
N VAL A 268 -21.85 6.97 2.46
CA VAL A 268 -23.05 7.33 1.66
C VAL A 268 -24.25 7.71 2.53
N GLU A 269 -24.37 7.08 3.69
CA GLU A 269 -25.37 7.32 4.74
C GLU A 269 -25.18 8.65 5.48
N ASP A 270 -23.93 9.13 5.55
CA ASP A 270 -23.55 10.36 6.24
C ASP A 270 -23.56 11.59 5.31
N ILE A 271 -23.74 11.41 3.99
CA ILE A 271 -23.73 12.53 3.03
C ILE A 271 -24.98 13.39 3.24
N GLU A 272 -24.77 14.69 3.47
CA GLU A 272 -25.84 15.67 3.53
C GLU A 272 -26.71 15.62 2.26
N PRO A 273 -28.06 15.67 2.37
CA PRO A 273 -28.95 15.55 1.22
C PRO A 273 -28.63 16.54 0.08
N GLU A 274 -28.27 17.78 0.41
CA GLU A 274 -27.92 18.80 -0.58
C GLU A 274 -26.65 18.43 -1.38
N ILE A 275 -25.61 17.96 -0.70
CA ILE A 275 -24.36 17.51 -1.35
C ILE A 275 -24.64 16.27 -2.21
N LYS A 276 -25.46 15.34 -1.70
CA LYS A 276 -25.87 14.14 -2.43
C LYS A 276 -26.58 14.48 -3.74
N ASP A 277 -27.46 15.48 -3.72
CA ASP A 277 -28.14 15.98 -4.92
C ASP A 277 -27.17 16.68 -5.89
N LYS A 278 -26.25 17.50 -5.39
CA LYS A 278 -25.18 18.12 -6.21
C LYS A 278 -24.31 17.06 -6.91
N ILE A 279 -23.94 15.98 -6.22
CA ILE A 279 -23.23 14.83 -6.80
C ILE A 279 -24.07 14.18 -7.90
N ARG A 280 -25.37 13.92 -7.67
CA ARG A 280 -26.26 13.35 -8.70
C ARG A 280 -26.33 14.22 -9.94
N VAL A 281 -26.45 15.55 -9.76
CA VAL A 281 -26.48 16.51 -10.87
C VAL A 281 -25.16 16.47 -11.66
N LEU A 282 -24.02 16.47 -10.98
CA LEU A 282 -22.70 16.39 -11.62
C LEU A 282 -22.54 15.10 -12.43
N ILE A 283 -22.87 13.94 -11.84
CA ILE A 283 -22.81 12.64 -12.50
C ILE A 283 -23.77 12.61 -13.71
N THR A 284 -25.00 13.08 -13.55
CA THR A 284 -26.00 13.14 -14.65
C THR A 284 -25.50 14.01 -15.79
N LYS A 285 -24.90 15.16 -15.49
CA LYS A 285 -24.30 16.04 -16.50
C LYS A 285 -23.13 15.36 -17.23
N HIS A 286 -22.31 14.61 -16.51
CA HIS A 286 -21.11 13.96 -17.08
C HIS A 286 -21.45 12.75 -17.96
N TYR A 287 -22.34 11.88 -17.50
CA TYR A 287 -22.68 10.63 -18.20
C TYR A 287 -23.88 10.78 -19.16
N GLY A 288 -24.71 11.80 -18.98
CA GLY A 288 -25.87 12.07 -19.85
C GLY A 288 -26.80 10.86 -19.97
N ARG A 289 -27.18 10.53 -21.21
CA ARG A 289 -28.07 9.38 -21.51
C ARG A 289 -27.46 8.01 -21.22
N ARG A 290 -26.14 7.92 -21.02
CA ARG A 290 -25.47 6.67 -20.67
C ARG A 290 -25.51 6.36 -19.18
N LEU A 291 -25.97 7.32 -18.36
CA LEU A 291 -26.12 7.10 -16.94
C LEU A 291 -27.23 6.09 -16.69
N ASP A 292 -26.90 5.05 -15.93
CA ASP A 292 -27.89 4.22 -15.25
C ASP A 292 -28.09 4.79 -13.84
N PRO A 293 -29.21 5.48 -13.55
CA PRO A 293 -29.44 6.10 -12.25
C PRO A 293 -29.46 5.10 -11.10
N THR A 294 -29.76 3.82 -11.37
CA THR A 294 -29.79 2.76 -10.35
C THR A 294 -28.40 2.40 -9.86
N LYS A 295 -27.35 2.76 -10.60
CA LYS A 295 -25.95 2.54 -10.20
C LYS A 295 -25.38 3.67 -9.34
N VAL A 296 -26.05 4.82 -9.26
CA VAL A 296 -25.60 5.97 -8.46
C VAL A 296 -26.04 5.77 -7.01
N PHE A 297 -25.08 5.67 -6.07
CA PHE A 297 -25.34 5.33 -4.67
C PHE A 297 -26.09 3.99 -4.48
N ASN A 298 -25.77 2.99 -5.29
CA ASN A 298 -26.28 1.64 -5.05
C ASN A 298 -25.66 1.01 -3.79
N THR A 299 -26.10 -0.18 -3.41
CA THR A 299 -25.63 -0.88 -2.21
C THR A 299 -24.15 -1.28 -2.23
N LYS A 300 -23.48 -1.22 -3.40
CA LYS A 300 -22.03 -1.44 -3.49
C LYS A 300 -21.24 -0.18 -3.12
N ILE A 301 -21.82 1.01 -3.29
CA ILE A 301 -21.13 2.26 -2.94
C ILE A 301 -21.25 2.51 -1.44
N ASN A 302 -20.12 2.54 -0.75
CA ASN A 302 -20.09 2.80 0.70
C ASN A 302 -19.59 4.20 1.05
N SER A 303 -18.81 4.85 0.20
CA SER A 303 -18.41 6.24 0.41
C SER A 303 -18.27 7.03 -0.88
N VAL A 304 -18.14 8.35 -0.73
CA VAL A 304 -17.86 9.27 -1.82
C VAL A 304 -16.73 10.20 -1.42
N ALA A 305 -15.73 10.29 -2.30
CA ALA A 305 -14.73 11.36 -2.27
C ALA A 305 -15.20 12.52 -3.15
N TYR A 306 -15.10 13.77 -2.71
CA TYR A 306 -15.51 14.92 -3.50
C TYR A 306 -14.75 16.21 -3.17
N GLU A 307 -14.79 17.15 -4.12
CA GLU A 307 -14.21 18.50 -4.01
C GLU A 307 -15.32 19.54 -4.13
N LEU A 308 -15.25 20.58 -3.27
CA LEU A 308 -16.15 21.73 -3.32
C LEU A 308 -15.40 22.97 -3.85
N ASP A 309 -16.07 23.79 -4.65
CA ASP A 309 -15.59 25.13 -5.00
C ASP A 309 -15.91 26.17 -3.90
N GLN A 310 -15.52 27.43 -4.16
CA GLN A 310 -15.78 28.57 -3.27
C GLN A 310 -17.27 28.85 -3.04
N ASN A 311 -18.17 28.32 -3.88
CA ASN A 311 -19.62 28.46 -3.79
C ASN A 311 -20.28 27.16 -3.27
N SER A 312 -19.51 26.28 -2.65
CA SER A 312 -19.95 24.98 -2.13
C SER A 312 -20.63 24.10 -3.21
N GLN A 313 -20.22 24.25 -4.47
CA GLN A 313 -20.64 23.35 -5.56
C GLN A 313 -19.67 22.20 -5.66
N VAL A 314 -20.20 20.99 -5.88
CA VAL A 314 -19.39 19.80 -6.12
C VAL A 314 -18.80 19.90 -7.53
N ILE A 315 -17.47 20.01 -7.62
CA ILE A 315 -16.75 20.16 -8.89
C ILE A 315 -16.06 18.90 -9.37
N ALA A 316 -15.81 17.95 -8.46
CA ALA A 316 -15.34 16.60 -8.75
C ALA A 316 -15.86 15.62 -7.69
N CYS A 317 -16.12 14.37 -8.08
CA CYS A 317 -16.45 13.30 -7.16
C CYS A 317 -16.05 11.91 -7.68
N CYS A 318 -15.74 11.01 -6.75
CA CYS A 318 -15.52 9.58 -6.97
C CYS A 318 -16.51 8.79 -6.11
N LEU A 319 -17.31 7.90 -6.71
CA LEU A 319 -18.09 6.91 -5.95
C LEU A 319 -17.18 5.72 -5.63
N LEU A 320 -17.13 5.32 -4.36
CA LEU A 320 -16.19 4.32 -3.86
C LEU A 320 -16.91 3.06 -3.36
N ASP A 321 -16.31 1.90 -3.66
CA ASP A 321 -16.67 0.57 -3.16
C ASP A 321 -15.42 0.02 -2.46
N GLY A 322 -15.17 0.47 -1.23
CA GLY A 322 -13.93 0.20 -0.51
C GLY A 322 -12.77 0.96 -1.14
N GLU A 323 -11.78 0.22 -1.66
CA GLU A 323 -10.67 0.80 -2.43
C GLU A 323 -10.96 0.94 -3.93
N ARG A 324 -12.08 0.38 -4.40
CA ARG A 324 -12.45 0.48 -5.81
C ARG A 324 -13.08 1.84 -6.09
N ILE A 325 -12.52 2.58 -7.04
CA ILE A 325 -13.20 3.68 -7.72
C ILE A 325 -14.23 3.08 -8.68
N TYR A 326 -15.50 3.27 -8.34
CA TYR A 326 -16.63 2.75 -9.12
C TYR A 326 -17.02 3.68 -10.27
N ALA A 327 -17.07 4.99 -9.99
CA ALA A 327 -17.43 6.00 -10.97
C ALA A 327 -16.76 7.34 -10.64
N VAL A 328 -16.54 8.15 -11.66
CA VAL A 328 -15.94 9.47 -11.54
C VAL A 328 -16.74 10.50 -12.32
N ALA A 329 -16.90 11.70 -11.76
CA ALA A 329 -17.50 12.82 -12.48
C ALA A 329 -16.83 14.12 -12.04
N SER A 330 -16.65 15.03 -13.00
CA SER A 330 -16.06 16.34 -12.73
C SER A 330 -16.51 17.40 -13.74
N SER A 331 -16.35 18.65 -13.33
CA SER A 331 -16.52 19.83 -14.17
C SER A 331 -15.36 20.03 -15.15
N SER A 332 -14.16 19.55 -14.80
CA SER A 332 -12.94 19.63 -15.61
C SER A 332 -12.11 18.33 -15.54
N ALA A 333 -11.30 18.07 -16.56
CA ALA A 333 -10.40 16.92 -16.55
C ALA A 333 -9.32 17.02 -15.45
N ASP A 334 -8.85 18.22 -15.15
CA ASP A 334 -7.78 18.41 -14.17
C ASP A 334 -8.30 18.18 -12.73
N SER A 335 -9.53 18.60 -12.41
CA SER A 335 -10.11 18.35 -11.08
C SER A 335 -10.22 16.86 -10.77
N ILE A 336 -10.62 16.04 -11.76
CA ILE A 336 -10.69 14.59 -11.51
C ILE A 336 -9.31 13.95 -11.42
N VAL A 337 -8.34 14.38 -12.24
CA VAL A 337 -6.97 13.88 -12.15
C VAL A 337 -6.39 14.16 -10.77
N LYS A 338 -6.58 15.38 -10.23
CA LYS A 338 -6.08 15.75 -8.91
C LYS A 338 -6.77 14.99 -7.77
N LEU A 339 -8.09 14.80 -7.85
CA LEU A 339 -8.82 14.02 -6.83
C LEU A 339 -8.39 12.54 -6.84
N VAL A 340 -8.26 11.93 -8.01
CA VAL A 340 -7.81 10.52 -8.12
C VAL A 340 -6.35 10.39 -7.70
N ALA A 341 -5.48 11.35 -8.07
CA ALA A 341 -4.10 11.37 -7.62
C ALA A 341 -4.01 11.45 -6.09
N ASN A 342 -4.78 12.33 -5.46
CA ASN A 342 -4.83 12.42 -4.01
C ASN A 342 -5.29 11.11 -3.37
N LEU A 343 -6.30 10.44 -3.94
CA LEU A 343 -6.70 9.12 -3.45
C LEU A 343 -5.57 8.10 -3.57
N CYS A 344 -4.82 8.08 -4.68
CA CYS A 344 -3.68 7.16 -4.87
C CYS A 344 -2.50 7.49 -3.95
N GLU A 345 -2.26 8.77 -3.67
CA GLU A 345 -1.22 9.23 -2.76
C GLU A 345 -1.56 8.83 -1.31
N GLU A 346 -2.79 9.06 -0.88
CA GLU A 346 -3.19 8.87 0.52
C GLU A 346 -3.60 7.42 0.86
N ASN A 347 -3.67 6.52 -0.13
CA ASN A 347 -4.12 5.14 0.08
C ASN A 347 -3.27 4.13 -0.70
N TYR A 348 -2.98 2.99 -0.06
CA TYR A 348 -2.01 2.03 -0.59
C TYR A 348 -2.43 1.32 -1.90
N ASN A 349 -3.73 1.04 -2.10
CA ASN A 349 -4.22 0.25 -3.25
C ASN A 349 -5.54 0.78 -3.84
N VAL A 350 -5.54 2.02 -4.34
CA VAL A 350 -6.71 2.47 -5.10
C VAL A 350 -6.75 1.75 -6.44
N TRP A 351 -7.92 1.24 -6.83
CA TRP A 351 -8.06 0.56 -8.11
C TRP A 351 -9.36 0.86 -8.82
N ALA A 352 -9.38 0.67 -10.13
CA ALA A 352 -10.52 0.97 -10.98
C ALA A 352 -10.63 -0.03 -12.12
N THR A 353 -11.84 -0.14 -12.66
CA THR A 353 -12.11 -0.86 -13.90
C THR A 353 -12.76 0.10 -14.87
N ILE A 354 -12.22 0.20 -16.08
CA ILE A 354 -12.62 1.23 -17.04
C ILE A 354 -12.95 0.57 -18.36
N SER A 355 -14.08 0.92 -18.97
CA SER A 355 -14.43 0.44 -20.29
C SER A 355 -13.40 0.91 -21.33
N THR A 356 -12.97 -0.02 -22.18
CA THR A 356 -12.11 0.25 -23.34
C THR A 356 -12.72 1.24 -24.34
N THR A 357 -14.03 1.46 -24.30
CA THR A 357 -14.70 2.49 -25.11
C THR A 357 -14.41 3.92 -24.63
N SER A 358 -13.78 4.08 -23.47
CA SER A 358 -13.52 5.35 -22.81
C SER A 358 -12.03 5.65 -22.70
N GLN A 359 -11.30 5.65 -23.84
CA GLN A 359 -9.85 5.88 -23.88
C GLN A 359 -9.41 7.12 -23.09
N ARG A 360 -10.15 8.22 -23.23
CA ARG A 360 -9.89 9.46 -22.47
C ARG A 360 -9.87 9.23 -20.95
N VAL A 361 -10.74 8.37 -20.42
CA VAL A 361 -10.79 8.09 -18.98
C VAL A 361 -9.60 7.24 -18.57
N ILE A 362 -9.20 6.27 -19.39
CA ILE A 362 -7.97 5.48 -19.18
C ILE A 362 -6.76 6.41 -19.09
N ASP A 363 -6.59 7.33 -20.05
CA ASP A 363 -5.47 8.26 -20.09
C ASP A 363 -5.46 9.21 -18.87
N LEU A 364 -6.64 9.68 -18.43
CA LEU A 364 -6.75 10.53 -17.23
C LEU A 364 -6.42 9.76 -15.95
N SER A 365 -6.85 8.50 -15.84
CA SER A 365 -6.52 7.64 -14.70
C SER A 365 -5.01 7.37 -14.64
N VAL A 366 -4.35 7.15 -15.78
CA VAL A 366 -2.89 6.99 -15.83
C VAL A 366 -2.17 8.26 -15.40
N ARG A 367 -2.64 9.43 -15.88
CA ARG A 367 -2.12 10.72 -15.42
C ARG A 367 -2.36 10.99 -13.93
N ALA A 368 -3.35 10.33 -13.33
CA ALA A 368 -3.67 10.43 -11.92
C ALA A 368 -2.89 9.41 -11.05
N GLY A 369 -1.94 8.67 -11.62
CA GLY A 369 -1.09 7.73 -10.87
C GLY A 369 -1.55 6.27 -10.91
N LEU A 370 -2.71 5.95 -11.52
CA LEU A 370 -3.12 4.56 -11.69
C LEU A 370 -2.35 3.89 -12.84
N LYS A 371 -1.89 2.67 -12.66
CA LYS A 371 -1.13 1.88 -13.64
C LYS A 371 -2.02 0.83 -14.27
N LEU A 372 -1.94 0.67 -15.59
CA LEU A 372 -2.62 -0.42 -16.30
C LEU A 372 -2.01 -1.76 -15.89
N VAL A 373 -2.87 -2.70 -15.47
CA VAL A 373 -2.44 -4.06 -15.15
C VAL A 373 -2.48 -4.92 -16.40
N ASN A 374 -1.30 -5.34 -16.86
CA ASN A 374 -1.14 -6.12 -18.09
C ASN A 374 -0.91 -7.62 -17.86
N ASP A 375 -0.60 -8.01 -16.63
CA ASP A 375 -0.44 -9.41 -16.25
C ASP A 375 -1.82 -10.08 -16.11
N PRO A 376 -2.14 -11.12 -16.90
CA PRO A 376 -3.43 -11.80 -16.82
C PRO A 376 -3.68 -12.46 -15.47
N GLU A 377 -2.64 -12.95 -14.78
CA GLU A 377 -2.79 -13.60 -13.48
C GLU A 377 -3.15 -12.58 -12.41
N ILE A 378 -2.54 -11.39 -12.43
CA ILE A 378 -2.92 -10.29 -11.52
C ILE A 378 -4.36 -9.84 -11.80
N VAL A 379 -4.72 -9.63 -13.08
CA VAL A 379 -6.09 -9.24 -13.46
C VAL A 379 -7.10 -10.27 -12.98
N LYS A 380 -6.84 -11.55 -13.21
CA LYS A 380 -7.69 -12.65 -12.75
C LYS A 380 -7.80 -12.69 -11.23
N LYS A 381 -6.66 -12.61 -10.52
CA LYS A 381 -6.58 -12.64 -9.06
C LYS A 381 -7.42 -11.53 -8.44
N VAL A 382 -7.20 -10.28 -8.85
CA VAL A 382 -7.94 -9.12 -8.35
C VAL A 382 -9.44 -9.25 -8.65
N LEU A 383 -9.81 -9.57 -9.90
CA LEU A 383 -11.22 -9.59 -10.29
C LEU A 383 -11.98 -10.76 -9.67
N VAL A 384 -11.42 -11.97 -9.63
CA VAL A 384 -12.09 -13.13 -9.04
C VAL A 384 -12.12 -13.02 -7.52
N GLY A 385 -11.07 -12.49 -6.89
CA GLY A 385 -11.04 -12.25 -5.44
C GLY A 385 -12.12 -11.26 -4.99
N ASN A 386 -12.29 -10.16 -5.72
CA ASN A 386 -13.30 -9.15 -5.39
C ASN A 386 -14.71 -9.48 -5.91
N TYR A 387 -14.81 -10.30 -6.97
CA TYR A 387 -16.06 -10.74 -7.57
C TYR A 387 -16.01 -12.25 -7.85
N PRO A 388 -16.27 -13.11 -6.86
CA PRO A 388 -16.22 -14.56 -7.02
C PRO A 388 -17.10 -15.08 -8.17
N GLU A 389 -18.18 -14.35 -8.51
CA GLU A 389 -19.03 -14.67 -9.67
C GLU A 389 -18.33 -14.56 -11.03
N TYR A 390 -17.13 -13.96 -11.09
CA TYR A 390 -16.30 -13.91 -12.29
C TYR A 390 -15.56 -15.25 -12.51
N SER A 391 -15.46 -16.09 -11.48
CA SER A 391 -14.85 -17.41 -11.59
C SER A 391 -15.57 -18.25 -12.66
N GLY A 392 -14.82 -18.71 -13.66
CA GLY A 392 -15.34 -19.46 -14.81
C GLY A 392 -16.07 -18.63 -15.88
N ARG A 393 -16.27 -17.32 -15.68
CA ARG A 393 -16.92 -16.40 -16.64
C ARG A 393 -15.98 -15.34 -17.19
N LEU A 394 -14.86 -15.09 -16.50
CA LEU A 394 -13.87 -14.10 -16.87
C LEU A 394 -13.17 -14.50 -18.17
N VAL A 395 -13.30 -13.66 -19.19
CA VAL A 395 -12.57 -13.78 -20.46
C VAL A 395 -11.50 -12.71 -20.49
N LEU A 396 -10.23 -13.12 -20.58
CA LEU A 396 -9.08 -12.23 -20.70
C LEU A 396 -8.58 -12.22 -22.15
N GLU A 397 -8.38 -11.02 -22.70
CA GLU A 397 -7.88 -10.82 -24.06
C GLU A 397 -6.81 -9.74 -24.05
N LYS A 398 -5.64 -10.04 -24.61
CA LYS A 398 -4.61 -9.04 -24.86
C LYS A 398 -4.98 -8.23 -26.11
N LYS A 399 -5.21 -6.93 -25.97
CA LYS A 399 -5.52 -6.01 -27.08
C LYS A 399 -4.48 -4.92 -27.16
N ALA A 400 -3.75 -4.88 -28.28
CA ALA A 400 -2.61 -3.98 -28.47
C ALA A 400 -1.64 -4.05 -27.27
N ASP A 401 -1.57 -2.98 -26.48
CA ASP A 401 -0.60 -2.80 -25.39
C ASP A 401 -1.18 -3.09 -24.00
N TYR A 402 -2.45 -3.49 -23.88
CA TYR A 402 -3.06 -3.74 -22.58
C TYR A 402 -3.91 -5.01 -22.49
N MET A 403 -3.99 -5.54 -21.26
CA MET A 403 -4.88 -6.66 -20.93
C MET A 403 -6.30 -6.13 -20.77
N THR A 404 -7.24 -6.76 -21.47
CA THR A 404 -8.67 -6.47 -21.33
C THR A 404 -9.39 -7.67 -20.73
N PHE A 405 -10.49 -7.40 -20.04
CA PHE A 405 -11.35 -8.43 -19.49
C PHE A 405 -12.81 -8.17 -19.82
N SER A 406 -13.59 -9.24 -19.90
CA SER A 406 -15.04 -9.21 -20.05
C SER A 406 -15.66 -10.42 -19.34
N LYS A 407 -16.99 -10.45 -19.23
CA LYS A 407 -17.72 -11.63 -18.76
C LYS A 407 -18.40 -12.29 -19.95
N SER A 408 -18.28 -13.61 -20.08
CA SER A 408 -18.82 -14.38 -21.21
C SER A 408 -20.35 -14.26 -21.37
N ASP A 409 -21.07 -13.89 -20.31
CA ASP A 409 -22.52 -13.77 -20.23
C ASP A 409 -23.02 -12.31 -20.21
N SER A 410 -22.14 -11.34 -20.49
CA SER A 410 -22.45 -9.92 -20.37
C SER A 410 -22.27 -9.17 -21.69
N GLU A 411 -23.20 -8.26 -21.98
CA GLU A 411 -23.07 -7.31 -23.10
C GLU A 411 -22.21 -6.08 -22.74
N ASP A 412 -21.63 -6.04 -21.53
CA ASP A 412 -20.74 -4.96 -21.13
C ASP A 412 -19.52 -4.91 -22.08
N PRO A 413 -19.11 -3.73 -22.56
CA PRO A 413 -17.90 -3.61 -23.36
C PRO A 413 -16.68 -4.09 -22.55
N PRO A 414 -15.64 -4.64 -23.21
CA PRO A 414 -14.40 -5.03 -22.54
C PRO A 414 -13.84 -3.88 -21.70
N GLN A 415 -13.24 -4.24 -20.57
CA GLN A 415 -12.71 -3.30 -19.58
C GLN A 415 -11.23 -3.55 -19.36
N VAL A 416 -10.54 -2.58 -18.78
CA VAL A 416 -9.15 -2.69 -18.30
C VAL A 416 -9.15 -2.53 -16.78
N LEU A 417 -8.18 -3.17 -16.11
CA LEU A 417 -7.91 -3.00 -14.68
C LEU A 417 -6.78 -1.98 -14.51
N LEU A 418 -6.96 -1.04 -13.58
CA LEU A 418 -5.92 -0.10 -13.17
C LEU A 418 -5.76 -0.12 -11.65
N ILE A 419 -4.52 -0.03 -11.16
CA ILE A 419 -4.16 -0.04 -9.74
C ILE A 419 -3.12 1.06 -9.47
N SER A 420 -3.17 1.73 -8.32
CA SER A 420 -2.16 2.71 -7.89
C SER A 420 -0.82 2.07 -7.59
#